data_AF-A0A1Y0IKN9-F1
#
_entry.id   AF-A0A1Y0IKN9-F1
#
_cell.length_a   1.000
_cell.length_b   1.000
_cell.length_c   1.000
_cell.angle_alpha   90.00
_cell.angle_beta   90.00
_cell.angle_gamma   90.00
#
_symmetry.space_group_name_H-M   'P 1'
#
loop_
_entity.id
_entity.type
_entity.pdbx_description
1 polymer ?
#
loop_
_entity_poly.entity_id
_entity_poly.type
_entity_poly.pdbx_seq_one_letter_code
_entity_poly.pdbx_strand_id
1 'polypeptide(L)' 'MNKPNFFQNVSGMFRDKYTPLRDKLLIIGGAVYLISPIDLIPDFLFIVGYTDDFACLVGTGTLFYKTYNRYMKRNRIVG' A
#
# COMPACT_ATOMS: atom_id res chain seq x y z
N MET A 1 13.56 -20.44 -16.28
CA MET A 1 12.70 -19.24 -16.15
C MET A 1 13.31 -18.30 -15.13
N ASN A 2 13.49 -17.02 -15.48
CA ASN A 2 13.98 -16.02 -14.53
C ASN A 2 12.85 -15.70 -13.54
N LYS A 3 13.08 -15.86 -12.24
CA LYS A 3 12.04 -15.55 -11.24
C LYS A 3 11.84 -14.03 -11.18
N PRO A 4 10.60 -13.54 -11.18
CA PRO A 4 10.36 -12.11 -11.13
C PRO A 4 10.91 -11.53 -9.82
N ASN A 5 11.62 -10.41 -9.94
CA ASN A 5 12.13 -9.68 -8.79
C ASN A 5 10.98 -9.00 -8.02
N PHE A 6 11.31 -8.40 -6.86
CA PHE A 6 10.34 -7.72 -6.02
C PHE A 6 9.50 -6.68 -6.80
N PHE A 7 10.15 -5.82 -7.58
CA PHE A 7 9.47 -4.77 -8.35
C PHE A 7 8.53 -5.32 -9.42
N GLN A 8 8.90 -6.42 -10.07
CA GLN A 8 8.03 -7.10 -11.02
C GLN A 8 6.80 -7.70 -10.33
N ASN A 9 6.95 -8.26 -9.13
CA ASN A 9 5.81 -8.77 -8.35
C ASN A 9 4.89 -7.65 -7.88
N VAL A 10 5.45 -6.52 -7.44
CA VAL A 10 4.65 -5.34 -7.07
C VAL A 10 3.90 -4.80 -8.29
N SER A 11 4.58 -4.59 -9.42
CA SER A 11 3.94 -4.16 -10.67
C SER A 11 2.86 -5.14 -11.13
N GLY A 12 3.13 -6.44 -11.05
CA GLY A 12 2.17 -7.51 -11.32
C GLY A 12 0.95 -7.46 -10.40
N MET A 13 1.15 -7.20 -9.10
CA MET A 13 0.05 -7.06 -8.12
C MET A 13 -0.87 -5.89 -8.46
N PHE A 14 -0.34 -4.75 -8.88
CA PHE A 14 -1.14 -3.58 -9.27
C PHE A 14 -1.87 -3.78 -10.61
N ARG A 15 -1.29 -4.54 -11.54
CA ARG A 15 -1.92 -4.87 -12.82
C ARG A 15 -2.89 -6.03 -12.75
N ASP A 16 -2.81 -6.84 -11.70
CA ASP A 16 -3.62 -8.04 -11.56
C ASP A 16 -5.10 -7.73 -11.31
N LYS A 17 -5.98 -8.35 -12.09
CA LYS A 17 -7.44 -8.21 -12.03
C LYS A 17 -8.06 -8.78 -10.76
N TYR A 18 -7.39 -9.74 -10.13
CA TYR A 18 -7.85 -10.40 -8.92
C TYR A 18 -7.42 -9.66 -7.64
N THR A 19 -6.51 -8.69 -7.73
CA THR A 19 -6.20 -7.77 -6.64
C THR A 19 -7.33 -6.75 -6.54
N PRO A 20 -8.03 -6.63 -5.40
CA PRO A 20 -9.12 -5.69 -5.22
C PRO A 20 -8.71 -4.24 -5.52
N LEU A 21 -9.54 -3.52 -6.27
CA LEU A 21 -9.27 -2.12 -6.62
C LEU A 21 -9.16 -1.23 -5.37
N ARG A 22 -10.01 -1.49 -4.36
CA ARG A 22 -9.97 -0.82 -3.05
C ARG A 22 -8.59 -0.91 -2.41
N ASP A 23 -7.98 -2.08 -2.41
CA ASP A 23 -6.68 -2.30 -1.77
C ASP A 23 -5.59 -1.51 -2.51
N LYS A 24 -5.62 -1.49 -3.86
CA LYS A 24 -4.70 -0.68 -4.67
C LYS A 24 -4.84 0.81 -4.39
N LEU A 25 -6.07 1.32 -4.37
CA LEU A 25 -6.37 2.73 -4.13
C LEU A 25 -5.92 3.18 -2.74
N LEU A 26 -6.16 2.37 -1.70
CA LEU A 26 -5.72 2.68 -0.34
C LEU A 26 -4.20 2.64 -0.20
N ILE A 27 -3.52 1.68 -0.84
CA ILE A 27 -2.05 1.62 -0.83
C ILE A 27 -1.46 2.83 -1.54
N ILE A 28 -2.01 3.23 -2.70
CA ILE A 28 -1.55 4.40 -3.44
C ILE A 28 -1.85 5.68 -2.65
N GLY A 29 -3.06 5.82 -2.10
CA GLY A 29 -3.47 6.96 -1.29
C GLY A 29 -2.59 7.14 -0.05
N GLY A 30 -2.34 6.05 0.68
CA GLY A 30 -1.44 6.06 1.84
C GLY A 30 0.02 6.37 1.46
N ALA A 31 0.51 5.86 0.33
CA ALA A 31 1.85 6.19 -0.16
C ALA A 31 1.98 7.66 -0.58
N VAL A 32 0.96 8.21 -1.25
CA VAL A 32 0.90 9.63 -1.61
C VAL A 32 0.87 10.50 -0.35
N TYR A 33 0.08 10.12 0.65
CA TYR A 33 0.04 10.80 1.96
C TYR A 33 1.41 10.81 2.64
N LEU A 34 2.17 9.70 2.61
CA LEU A 34 3.52 9.62 3.18
C LEU A 34 4.58 10.44 2.42
N ILE A 35 4.43 10.61 1.10
CA ILE A 35 5.36 11.38 0.26
C ILE A 35 5.06 12.88 0.32
N SER A 36 3.81 13.24 0.56
CA SER A 36 3.31 14.61 0.51
C SER A 36 2.93 15.08 1.91
N PRO A 37 3.84 15.76 2.64
CA PRO A 37 3.49 16.56 3.81
C PRO A 37 2.76 17.86 3.38
N ILE A 38 1.92 17.80 2.34
CA ILE A 38 1.11 18.92 1.87
C ILE A 38 -0.10 18.96 2.78
N ASP A 39 0.16 19.55 3.92
CA ASP A 39 -0.81 20.15 4.79
C ASP A 39 -1.62 21.20 3.99
N LEU A 40 -2.82 20.82 3.56
CA LEU A 40 -3.83 21.76 3.05
C LEU A 40 -4.71 22.31 4.21
N ILE A 41 -4.41 21.95 5.46
CA ILE A 41 -5.09 22.48 6.64
C ILE A 41 -4.02 22.86 7.67
N PRO A 42 -3.26 23.95 7.44
CA PRO A 42 -2.34 24.42 8.45
C PRO A 42 -3.13 24.76 9.74
N ASP A 43 -2.58 24.30 10.86
CA ASP A 43 -2.62 24.96 12.18
C ASP A 43 -3.73 24.65 13.23
N PHE A 44 -4.29 23.44 13.40
CA PHE A 44 -5.23 23.22 14.53
C PHE A 44 -5.05 22.04 15.52
N LEU A 45 -4.23 21.02 15.26
CA LEU A 45 -4.21 19.82 16.12
C LEU A 45 -2.80 19.26 16.38
N PHE A 46 -1.89 20.12 16.86
CA PHE A 46 -0.49 19.78 17.19
C PHE A 46 -0.29 18.58 18.15
N ILE A 47 -1.35 18.08 18.81
CA ILE A 47 -1.31 16.94 19.74
C ILE A 47 -1.94 15.66 19.15
N VAL A 48 -2.81 15.77 18.15
CA VAL A 48 -3.54 14.62 17.57
C VAL A 48 -2.91 14.14 16.24
N GLY A 49 -2.17 15.01 15.54
CA GLY A 49 -1.60 14.72 14.21
C GLY A 49 -0.72 13.47 14.13
N TYR A 50 0.12 13.21 15.16
CA TYR A 50 1.03 12.05 15.15
C TYR A 50 0.32 10.70 15.19
N THR A 51 -0.87 10.65 15.79
CA THR A 51 -1.62 9.39 15.90
C THR A 51 -2.25 9.02 14.56
N ASP A 52 -2.71 10.01 13.79
CA ASP A 52 -3.29 9.80 12.46
C ASP A 52 -2.22 9.38 11.45
N ASP A 53 -1.05 10.00 11.47
CA ASP A 53 0.09 9.62 10.61
C ASP A 53 0.56 8.18 10.87
N PHE A 54 0.66 7.80 12.15
CA PHE A 54 1.04 6.45 12.54
C PHE A 54 -0.03 5.42 12.13
N ALA A 55 -1.32 5.75 12.32
CA ALA A 55 -2.42 4.91 11.88
C ALA A 55 -2.42 4.73 10.35
N CYS A 56 -2.14 5.80 9.60
CA CYS A 56 -2.01 5.76 8.15
C CYS A 56 -0.85 4.87 7.69
N LEU A 57 0.33 5.03 8.30
CA LEU A 57 1.52 4.22 7.98
C LEU A 57 1.27 2.74 8.29
N VAL A 58 0.80 2.42 9.49
CA VAL A 58 0.52 1.04 9.91
C VAL A 58 -0.60 0.44 9.08
N GLY A 59 -1.67 1.17 8.82
CA GLY A 59 -2.80 0.72 8.01
C GLY A 59 -2.38 0.42 6.58
N THR A 60 -1.67 1.35 5.95
CA THR A 60 -1.16 1.22 4.58
C THR A 60 -0.16 0.06 4.47
N GLY A 61 0.78 -0.06 5.42
CA GLY A 61 1.76 -1.13 5.46
C GLY A 61 1.12 -2.51 5.67
N THR A 62 0.14 -2.61 6.58
CA THR A 62 -0.59 -3.85 6.84
C THR A 62 -1.40 -4.28 5.62
N LEU A 63 -2.07 -3.33 4.98
CA LEU A 63 -2.84 -3.58 3.76
C LEU A 63 -1.94 -4.03 2.62
N PHE A 64 -0.79 -3.36 2.43
CA PHE A 64 0.21 -3.74 1.46
C PHE A 64 0.71 -5.16 1.70
N TYR A 65 1.14 -5.48 2.93
CA TYR A 65 1.63 -6.82 3.28
C TYR A 65 0.58 -7.91 3.01
N LYS A 66 -0.67 -7.68 3.44
CA LYS A 66 -1.77 -8.62 3.24
C LYS A 66 -2.07 -8.84 1.75
N THR A 67 -2.10 -7.76 0.97
CA THR A 67 -2.39 -7.79 -0.47
C THR A 67 -1.26 -8.45 -1.24
N TYR A 68 -0.01 -8.11 -0.92
CA TYR A 68 1.18 -8.69 -1.52
C TYR A 68 1.30 -10.18 -1.22
N ASN A 69 1.10 -10.60 0.03
CA ASN A 69 1.15 -12.00 0.41
C ASN A 69 0.02 -12.81 -0.26
N ARG A 70 -1.19 -12.23 -0.39
CA ARG A 70 -2.29 -12.85 -1.14
C ARG A 70 -1.95 -13.00 -2.62
N TYR A 71 -1.40 -11.97 -3.25
CA TYR A 71 -0.93 -12.00 -4.64
C TYR A 71 0.15 -13.07 -4.84
N MET A 72 1.16 -13.09 -3.97
CA MET A 72 2.27 -14.06 -4.04
C MET A 72 1.80 -15.48 -3.80
N LYS A 73 0.94 -15.72 -2.80
CA LYS A 73 0.36 -17.05 -2.54
C LYS A 73 -0.42 -17.52 -3.76
N ARG A 74 -1.27 -16.67 -4.33
CA ARG A 74 -2.03 -17.03 -5.52
C ARG A 74 -1.10 -17.33 -6.72
N ASN A 75 -0.19 -16.42 -7.05
CA ASN A 75 0.66 -16.56 -8.24
C ASN A 75 1.81 -17.57 -8.09
N ARG A 76 2.20 -17.97 -6.87
CA ARG A 76 3.14 -19.09 -6.64
C ARG A 76 2.49 -20.46 -6.66
N ILE A 77 1.19 -20.58 -6.38
CA ILE A 77 0.50 -21.89 -6.37
C ILE A 77 0.12 -22.35 -7.78
N VAL A 78 0.12 -21.44 -8.76
CA VAL A 78 -0.16 -21.76 -10.18
C VAL A 78 1.10 -21.96 -11.04
N GLY A 79 2.28 -22.02 -10.42
CA GLY A 79 3.56 -22.21 -11.10
C GLY A 79 4.19 -23.56 -10.81
#